data_AF-A0A944PFZ7-F1
#
_entry.id   AF-A0A944PFZ7-F1
#
_cell.length_a   1.000
_cell.length_b   1.000
_cell.length_c   1.000
_cell.angle_alpha   90.00
_cell.angle_beta   90.00
_cell.angle_gamma   90.00
#
_symmetry.space_group_name_H-M   'P 1'
#
loop_
_entity.id
_entity.type
_entity.pdbx_description
1 polymer ?
#
loop_
_entity_poly.entity_id
_entity_poly.type
_entity_poly.pdbx_seq_one_letter_code
_entity_poly.pdbx_strand_id
1 'polypeptide(L)'
;MDTYSHAYGNTGHYRRPGTQTSYCGRELLPEPNTGIAARVCGSCAKAEQRDRVAAEQTVADRDLNGPSLAVRAGVRYCLVGTGRRVHYSNNDDTLCGREVTEYTDGLDKRHNLLCAPCIKAAEKRAYARALADASPLAAAAVDLAETVEQADAGQAAPPADESAPAPGTLVDPWTWIRHPSSSDAAQTAEDRAERRQQLADSRGANAYELAAAIVRKFVREMPQAGALRVRVTEGSPEATLAQDDLHALAYSGHTTADAVARVRAAVAAHIRHGEREVHIMFPARGLRPALYLPDVMALLNRWDDQAAARVSVHRYIAREFPAVADLLDIDRAPTHAETDKFDRTARAVDAVEHAEQVEAAVETVEDAEALYAARLVTEAEAVDNTWRGTWIGEHQATDTLFVVDGTVEQGALFAPGVDDCRVVREPIVARASFLPADLDRIKTKADADRAKYRAETDDRIAAECAAHGVAPSQGVRDRIAARAAAQQPPARRVIEGVVVSHNGTAQGSTPANATHPNVIAARAALESLAVATMTDHHDVTEPTEDEQHVRGYLIDPREGDRVAVYWLEAGRIIRRDDPWHGPSLDGLADRLTRRGWTVEPMLKSSQCVFAHRPPAN
;
A
#
# COMPACT_ATOMS: atom_id res chain seq x y z
N MET A 1 -12.77 22.44 18.18
CA MET A 1 -13.65 21.34 17.74
C MET A 1 -14.55 20.98 18.90
N ASP A 2 -15.82 20.72 18.63
CA ASP A 2 -16.73 20.19 19.63
C ASP A 2 -16.32 18.76 20.01
N THR A 3 -16.42 18.43 21.29
CA THR A 3 -16.26 17.06 21.79
C THR A 3 -17.63 16.41 21.94
N TYR A 4 -17.74 15.14 21.57
CA TYR A 4 -18.99 14.39 21.64
C TYR A 4 -18.87 13.28 22.66
N SER A 5 -19.96 12.94 23.33
CA SER A 5 -20.04 11.79 24.24
C SER A 5 -20.42 10.53 23.48
N HIS A 6 -20.00 9.38 24.01
CA HIS A 6 -20.46 8.07 23.56
C HIS A 6 -21.28 7.43 24.69
N ALA A 7 -22.55 7.13 24.37
CA ALA A 7 -23.55 6.40 25.16
C ALA A 7 -23.72 6.82 26.63
N TYR A 8 -22.72 6.71 27.51
CA TYR A 8 -22.80 7.05 28.95
C TYR A 8 -21.45 7.46 29.61
N GLY A 9 -20.41 7.77 28.83
CA GLY A 9 -19.07 8.09 29.38
C GLY A 9 -18.77 9.59 29.56
N ASN A 10 -18.04 9.94 30.63
CA ASN A 10 -17.48 11.29 30.87
C ASN A 10 -16.29 11.64 29.96
N THR A 11 -15.87 10.72 29.09
CA THR A 11 -14.75 10.92 28.17
C THR A 11 -15.26 11.51 26.85
N GLY A 12 -14.73 12.67 26.47
CA GLY A 12 -15.04 13.34 25.21
C GLY A 12 -14.30 12.67 24.05
N HIS A 13 -14.93 12.64 22.89
CA HIS A 13 -14.36 12.10 21.67
C HIS A 13 -14.43 13.15 20.55
N TYR A 14 -13.36 13.26 19.77
CA TYR A 14 -13.38 14.08 18.57
C TYR A 14 -14.05 13.31 17.43
N ARG A 15 -14.96 14.00 16.76
CA ARG A 15 -15.66 13.53 15.57
C ARG A 15 -14.73 13.55 14.36
N ARG A 16 -14.71 12.46 13.61
CA ARG A 16 -14.00 12.43 12.33
C ARG A 16 -14.78 13.27 11.30
N PRO A 17 -14.14 14.25 10.63
CA PRO A 17 -14.81 15.16 9.71
C PRO A 17 -15.69 14.43 8.68
N GLY A 18 -16.93 14.90 8.51
CA GLY A 18 -17.89 14.33 7.54
C GLY A 18 -18.53 13.00 7.93
N THR A 19 -18.25 12.44 9.12
CA THR A 19 -18.83 11.17 9.58
C THR A 19 -19.57 11.35 10.91
N GLN A 20 -20.45 10.43 11.31
CA GLN A 20 -21.00 10.38 12.68
C GLN A 20 -20.14 9.56 13.66
N THR A 21 -18.95 9.14 13.22
CA THR A 21 -18.02 8.34 14.02
C THR A 21 -16.91 9.21 14.61
N SER A 22 -16.45 8.85 15.80
CA SER A 22 -15.22 9.39 16.38
C SER A 22 -13.98 8.85 15.67
N TYR A 23 -12.84 9.51 15.87
CA TYR A 23 -11.56 9.00 15.36
C TYR A 23 -11.17 7.62 15.93
N CYS A 24 -11.69 7.22 17.08
CA CYS A 24 -11.49 5.88 17.64
C CYS A 24 -12.54 4.86 17.17
N GLY A 25 -13.34 5.17 16.15
CA GLY A 25 -14.30 4.26 15.53
C GLY A 25 -15.62 4.10 16.27
N ARG A 26 -15.83 4.85 17.37
CA ARG A 26 -17.08 4.80 18.16
C ARG A 26 -18.12 5.74 17.59
N GLU A 27 -19.38 5.33 17.55
CA GLU A 27 -20.50 6.13 17.07
C GLU A 27 -20.81 7.26 18.06
N LEU A 28 -20.88 8.50 17.56
CA LEU A 28 -21.06 9.67 18.43
C LEU A 28 -22.53 10.04 18.53
N LEU A 29 -22.95 10.45 19.73
CA LEU A 29 -24.25 11.10 19.88
C LEU A 29 -24.28 12.38 19.03
N PRO A 30 -25.43 12.72 18.44
CA PRO A 30 -25.54 13.87 17.54
C PRO A 30 -25.34 15.20 18.27
N GLU A 31 -25.62 15.24 19.56
CA GLU A 31 -25.45 16.43 20.39
C GLU A 31 -24.02 16.54 20.91
N PRO A 32 -23.35 17.70 20.73
CA PRO A 32 -22.03 17.92 21.31
C PRO A 32 -22.14 17.90 22.84
N ASN A 33 -21.13 17.33 23.49
CA ASN A 33 -21.05 17.31 24.93
C ASN A 33 -20.82 18.74 25.43
N THR A 34 -21.88 19.38 25.93
CA THR A 34 -21.86 20.77 26.39
C THR A 34 -21.26 20.92 27.80
N GLY A 35 -21.16 19.81 28.55
CA GLY A 35 -20.28 19.74 29.71
C GLY A 35 -18.85 19.54 29.23
N ILE A 36 -17.89 20.32 29.76
CA ILE A 36 -16.46 20.07 29.53
C ILE A 36 -16.20 18.62 29.95
N ALA A 37 -16.03 17.73 28.96
CA ALA A 37 -15.61 16.38 29.25
C ALA A 37 -14.28 16.48 30.01
N ALA A 38 -14.25 15.98 31.24
CA ALA A 38 -13.07 16.12 32.10
C ALA A 38 -11.81 15.52 31.46
N ARG A 39 -11.96 14.59 30.49
CA ARG A 39 -10.88 14.01 29.69
C ARG A 39 -11.35 13.75 28.26
N VAL A 40 -10.44 13.93 27.30
CA VAL A 40 -10.65 13.52 25.89
C VAL A 40 -9.97 12.17 25.67
N CYS A 41 -10.59 11.30 24.88
CA CYS A 41 -10.01 10.03 24.48
C CYS A 41 -8.65 10.25 23.78
N GLY A 42 -7.59 9.62 24.30
CA GLY A 42 -6.22 9.87 23.82
C GLY A 42 -5.99 9.51 22.34
N SER A 43 -6.66 8.47 21.83
CA SER A 43 -6.59 8.12 20.41
C SER A 43 -7.28 9.17 19.53
N CYS A 44 -8.43 9.69 19.97
CA CYS A 44 -9.11 10.79 19.30
C CYS A 44 -8.27 12.06 19.28
N ALA A 45 -7.63 12.42 20.41
CA ALA A 45 -6.78 13.61 20.50
C ALA A 45 -5.56 13.53 19.56
N LYS A 46 -4.87 12.38 19.52
CA LYS A 46 -3.75 12.16 18.60
C LYS A 46 -4.18 12.19 17.13
N ALA A 47 -5.33 11.60 16.81
CA ALA A 47 -5.84 11.60 15.44
C ALA A 47 -6.26 12.99 14.98
N GLU A 48 -6.97 13.74 15.83
CA GLU A 48 -7.36 15.12 15.55
C GLU A 48 -6.13 16.02 15.37
N GLN A 49 -5.10 15.87 16.21
CA GLN A 49 -3.86 16.63 16.05
C GLN A 49 -3.19 16.34 14.70
N ARG A 50 -3.14 15.07 14.25
CA ARG A 50 -2.59 14.72 12.93
C ARG A 50 -3.39 15.37 11.79
N ASP A 51 -4.72 15.31 11.86
CA ASP A 51 -5.58 15.89 10.83
C ASP A 51 -5.49 17.42 10.82
N ARG A 52 -5.31 18.05 11.99
CA ARG A 52 -5.07 19.49 12.10
C ARG A 52 -3.76 19.90 11.45
N VAL A 53 -2.65 19.21 11.76
CA VAL A 53 -1.35 19.50 11.14
C VAL A 53 -1.41 19.28 9.62
N ALA A 54 -2.08 18.22 9.16
CA ALA A 54 -2.26 17.97 7.72
C ALA A 54 -3.10 19.07 7.04
N ALA A 55 -4.13 19.58 7.72
CA ALA A 55 -4.95 20.69 7.24
C ALA A 55 -4.15 22.00 7.20
N GLU A 56 -3.41 22.32 8.26
CA GLU A 56 -2.52 23.50 8.32
C GLU A 56 -1.46 23.44 7.21
N GLN A 57 -0.87 22.26 6.96
CA GLN A 57 0.07 22.09 5.86
C GLN A 57 -0.60 22.27 4.50
N THR A 58 -1.81 21.72 4.31
CA THR A 58 -2.57 21.92 3.06
C THR A 58 -2.91 23.39 2.82
N VAL A 59 -3.21 24.14 3.89
CA VAL A 59 -3.44 25.59 3.82
C VAL A 59 -2.12 26.30 3.48
N ALA A 60 -1.02 25.96 4.14
CA ALA A 60 0.30 26.52 3.86
C ALA A 60 0.81 26.19 2.45
N ASP A 61 0.47 25.03 1.89
CA ASP A 61 0.79 24.63 0.50
C ASP A 61 -0.01 25.43 -0.53
N ARG A 62 -1.19 25.93 -0.14
CA ARG A 62 -2.12 26.67 -1.02
C ARG A 62 -1.99 28.18 -0.89
N ASP A 63 -1.32 28.68 0.13
CA ASP A 63 -1.05 30.11 0.26
C ASP A 63 -0.02 30.54 -0.80
N LEU A 64 -0.50 31.16 -1.87
CA LEU A 64 0.33 31.70 -2.95
C LEU A 64 1.28 32.81 -2.48
N ASN A 65 1.01 33.40 -1.30
CA ASN A 65 1.86 34.41 -0.66
C ASN A 65 2.72 33.84 0.47
N GLY A 66 2.58 32.55 0.77
CA GLY A 66 3.37 31.86 1.79
C GLY A 66 4.82 31.64 1.36
N PRO A 67 5.72 31.30 2.30
CA PRO A 67 7.09 30.91 1.96
C PRO A 67 7.06 29.74 0.96
N SER A 68 7.83 29.87 -0.12
CA SER A 68 7.87 28.83 -1.16
C SER A 68 8.25 27.46 -0.59
N LEU A 69 7.89 26.38 -1.29
CA LEU A 69 8.25 25.02 -0.86
C LEU A 69 9.75 24.87 -0.59
N ALA A 70 10.61 25.52 -1.39
CA ALA A 70 12.05 25.58 -1.14
C ALA A 70 12.39 26.13 0.25
N VAL A 71 11.78 27.26 0.62
CA VAL A 71 12.01 27.93 1.90
C VAL A 71 11.53 27.07 3.06
N ARG A 72 10.31 26.52 2.97
CA ARG A 72 9.74 25.67 4.03
C ARG A 72 10.53 24.37 4.21
N ALA A 73 11.03 23.80 3.12
CA ALA A 73 11.83 22.58 3.15
C ALA A 73 13.32 22.82 3.44
N GLY A 74 13.77 24.08 3.49
CA GLY A 74 15.19 24.41 3.67
C GLY A 74 16.09 24.04 2.50
N VAL A 75 15.58 24.01 1.28
CA VAL A 75 16.32 23.55 0.09
C VAL A 75 16.45 24.66 -0.94
N ARG A 76 17.49 24.59 -1.76
CA ARG A 76 17.79 25.53 -2.84
C ARG A 76 17.34 24.99 -4.19
N TYR A 77 17.00 25.89 -5.12
CA TYR A 77 16.75 25.52 -6.50
C TYR A 77 18.08 25.28 -7.23
N CYS A 78 18.11 24.29 -8.11
CA CYS A 78 19.30 23.95 -8.88
C CYS A 78 18.92 23.34 -10.24
N LEU A 79 19.88 23.34 -11.16
CA LEU A 79 19.82 22.71 -12.46
C LEU A 79 20.76 21.49 -12.50
N VAL A 80 20.36 20.48 -13.27
CA VAL A 80 21.10 19.23 -13.44
C VAL A 80 21.38 18.99 -14.93
N GLY A 81 22.66 18.91 -15.28
CA GLY A 81 23.15 18.73 -16.65
C GLY A 81 22.68 19.84 -17.59
N THR A 82 22.35 19.46 -18.84
CA THR A 82 21.73 20.36 -19.83
C THR A 82 20.20 20.44 -19.68
N GLY A 83 19.66 19.92 -18.58
CA GLY A 83 18.24 19.72 -18.37
C GLY A 83 17.46 21.03 -18.27
N ARG A 84 16.23 21.03 -18.83
CA ARG A 84 15.29 22.15 -18.69
C ARG A 84 14.56 22.18 -17.34
N ARG A 85 14.75 21.15 -16.51
CA ARG A 85 14.01 20.96 -15.25
C ARG A 85 14.76 21.54 -14.07
N VAL A 86 14.01 22.13 -13.16
CA VAL A 86 14.53 22.65 -11.89
C VAL A 86 14.42 21.54 -10.84
N HIS A 87 15.48 21.37 -10.07
CA HIS A 87 15.60 20.41 -9.00
C HIS A 87 15.72 21.13 -7.65
N TYR A 88 15.44 20.41 -6.57
CA TYR A 88 15.74 20.86 -5.22
C TYR A 88 17.03 20.20 -4.74
N SER A 89 17.86 20.97 -4.05
CA SER A 89 19.08 20.49 -3.44
C SER A 89 19.26 21.02 -2.03
N ASN A 90 19.78 20.19 -1.14
CA ASN A 90 20.23 20.62 0.19
C ASN A 90 21.72 21.00 0.14
N ASN A 91 22.49 20.13 -0.53
CA ASN A 91 23.95 20.15 -0.69
C ASN A 91 24.31 19.94 -2.18
N ASP A 92 25.50 19.45 -2.49
CA ASP A 92 25.99 19.26 -3.88
C ASP A 92 25.21 18.22 -4.70
N ASP A 93 24.35 17.43 -4.05
CA ASP A 93 23.43 16.49 -4.70
C ASP A 93 21.97 16.90 -4.55
N THR A 94 21.24 16.82 -5.67
CA THR A 94 19.80 17.04 -5.68
C THR A 94 19.07 15.98 -4.85
N LEU A 95 17.89 16.32 -4.33
CA LEU A 95 17.04 15.39 -3.58
C LEU A 95 16.63 14.12 -4.36
N CYS A 96 16.86 14.08 -5.67
CA CYS A 96 16.66 12.90 -6.50
C CYS A 96 17.94 12.11 -6.81
N GLY A 97 19.06 12.42 -6.14
CA GLY A 97 20.34 11.73 -6.31
C GLY A 97 21.06 12.04 -7.61
N ARG A 98 20.87 13.25 -8.15
CA ARG A 98 21.61 13.73 -9.33
C ARG A 98 22.54 14.87 -8.94
N GLU A 99 23.72 14.89 -9.53
CA GLU A 99 24.74 15.91 -9.32
C GLU A 99 24.24 17.30 -9.76
N VAL A 100 24.45 18.30 -8.91
CA VAL A 100 24.09 19.69 -9.20
C VAL A 100 25.08 20.28 -10.20
N THR A 101 24.56 20.90 -11.27
CA THR A 101 25.41 21.63 -12.24
C THR A 101 25.46 23.13 -11.94
N GLU A 102 24.34 23.71 -11.52
CA GLU A 102 24.25 25.14 -11.22
C GLU A 102 23.14 25.39 -10.19
N TYR A 103 23.37 26.27 -9.23
CA TYR A 103 22.32 26.77 -8.33
C TYR A 103 21.64 28.00 -8.94
N THR A 104 20.35 28.15 -8.70
CA THR A 104 19.57 29.29 -9.21
C THR A 104 18.74 29.94 -8.10
N ASP A 105 18.61 31.26 -8.15
CA ASP A 105 17.99 32.06 -7.08
C ASP A 105 16.46 32.03 -7.09
N GLY A 106 15.83 31.24 -7.97
CA GLY A 106 14.39 31.08 -7.94
C GLY A 106 13.78 30.32 -9.11
N LEU A 107 12.46 30.22 -9.06
CA LEU A 107 11.63 29.74 -10.17
C LEU A 107 11.55 30.84 -11.22
N ASP A 108 12.43 30.79 -12.23
CA ASP A 108 12.21 31.56 -13.46
C ASP A 108 10.90 31.09 -14.15
N LYS A 109 10.61 31.57 -15.37
CA LYS A 109 9.40 31.18 -16.13
C LYS A 109 9.26 29.66 -16.37
N ARG A 110 10.20 28.83 -15.89
CA ARG A 110 10.23 27.36 -16.00
C ARG A 110 9.59 26.62 -14.82
N HIS A 111 8.81 27.28 -13.97
CA HIS A 111 8.14 26.66 -12.80
C HIS A 111 7.36 25.36 -13.12
N ASN A 112 6.87 25.19 -14.35
CA ASN A 112 6.20 23.97 -14.79
C ASN A 112 7.14 22.76 -14.99
N LEU A 113 8.43 22.92 -14.72
CA LEU A 113 9.46 21.92 -14.99
C LEU A 113 10.17 21.42 -13.72
N LEU A 114 9.55 21.54 -12.54
CA LEU A 114 10.11 20.94 -11.33
C LEU A 114 10.15 19.41 -11.41
N CYS A 115 11.25 18.83 -10.91
CA CYS A 115 11.43 17.37 -10.85
C CYS A 115 10.49 16.76 -9.78
N ALA A 116 9.50 15.95 -10.19
CA ALA A 116 8.52 15.38 -9.27
C ALA A 116 9.10 14.61 -8.06
N PRO A 117 10.16 13.79 -8.21
CA PRO A 117 10.88 13.22 -7.05
C PRO A 117 11.41 14.27 -6.06
N CYS A 118 12.00 15.37 -6.57
CA CYS A 118 12.48 16.45 -5.72
C CYS A 118 11.33 17.15 -5.00
N ILE A 119 10.18 17.39 -5.66
CA ILE A 119 8.99 17.98 -5.03
C ILE A 119 8.54 17.13 -3.85
N LYS A 120 8.34 15.83 -4.07
CA LYS A 120 7.89 14.90 -3.02
C LYS A 120 8.87 14.82 -1.84
N ALA A 121 10.17 14.88 -2.11
CA ALA A 121 11.19 14.93 -1.06
C ALA A 121 11.16 16.25 -0.29
N ALA A 122 10.99 17.39 -0.98
CA ALA A 122 10.86 18.70 -0.36
C ALA A 122 9.58 18.81 0.48
N GLU A 123 8.44 18.30 0.02
CA GLU A 123 7.18 18.25 0.79
C GLU A 123 7.35 17.48 2.10
N LYS A 124 8.03 16.33 2.08
CA LYS A 124 8.33 15.55 3.28
C LYS A 124 9.20 16.32 4.27
N ARG A 125 10.20 17.07 3.78
CA ARG A 125 11.07 17.90 4.63
C ARG A 125 10.33 19.10 5.22
N ALA A 126 9.54 19.79 4.40
CA ALA A 126 8.69 20.87 4.86
C ALA A 126 7.72 20.38 5.97
N TYR A 127 7.14 19.19 5.80
CA TYR A 127 6.31 18.57 6.83
C TYR A 127 7.10 18.27 8.11
N ALA A 128 8.27 17.65 7.98
CA ALA A 128 9.10 17.30 9.13
C ALA A 128 9.50 18.56 9.94
N ARG A 129 9.87 19.64 9.25
CA ARG A 129 10.20 20.93 9.88
C ARG A 129 8.98 21.59 10.54
N ALA A 130 7.82 21.57 9.90
CA ALA A 130 6.59 22.06 10.51
C ALA A 130 6.22 21.26 11.79
N LEU A 131 6.44 19.94 11.78
CA LEU A 131 6.27 19.11 12.98
C LEU A 131 7.29 19.45 14.07
N ALA A 132 8.54 19.73 13.70
CA ALA A 132 9.59 20.17 14.62
C ALA A 132 9.23 21.50 15.30
N ASP A 133 8.75 22.48 14.54
CA ASP A 133 8.30 23.77 15.09
C ASP A 133 7.14 23.60 16.08
N ALA A 134 6.28 22.60 15.86
CA ALA A 134 5.14 22.29 16.73
C ALA A 134 5.50 21.43 17.97
N SER A 135 6.69 20.81 18.02
CA SER A 135 7.05 19.88 19.10
C SER A 135 8.57 19.80 19.35
N PRO A 136 9.05 20.07 20.60
CA PRO A 136 10.47 19.96 20.94
C PRO A 136 11.09 18.57 20.68
N LEU A 137 10.30 17.50 20.82
CA LEU A 137 10.77 16.14 20.53
C LEU A 137 10.93 15.91 19.02
N ALA A 138 9.99 16.44 18.22
CA ALA A 138 10.11 16.39 16.78
C ALA A 138 11.28 17.27 16.28
N ALA A 139 11.55 18.40 16.94
CA ALA A 139 12.72 19.24 16.66
C ALA A 139 14.02 18.46 16.84
N ALA A 140 14.19 17.78 17.98
CA ALA A 140 15.37 16.95 18.22
C ALA A 140 15.53 15.81 17.18
N ALA A 141 14.42 15.23 16.71
CA ALA A 141 14.44 14.20 15.68
C ALA A 141 14.83 14.75 14.29
N VAL A 142 14.37 15.95 13.94
CA VAL A 142 14.77 16.64 12.70
C VAL A 142 16.25 17.05 12.75
N ASP A 143 16.70 17.61 13.87
CA ASP A 143 18.10 18.00 14.07
C ASP A 143 19.04 16.78 13.94
N LEU A 144 18.66 15.64 14.51
CA LEU A 144 19.41 14.39 14.37
C LEU A 144 19.45 13.91 12.91
N ALA A 145 18.33 13.95 12.19
CA ALA A 145 18.26 13.54 10.80
C ALA A 145 19.12 14.45 9.90
N GLU A 146 19.09 15.77 10.12
CA GLU A 146 19.94 16.73 9.40
C GLU A 146 21.43 16.52 9.71
N THR A 147 21.77 16.22 10.96
CA THR A 147 23.15 15.91 11.37
C THR A 147 23.68 14.64 10.70
N VAL A 148 22.86 13.58 10.62
CA VAL A 148 23.22 12.34 9.91
C VAL A 148 23.43 12.60 8.43
N GLU A 149 22.55 13.35 7.78
CA GLU A 149 22.70 13.68 6.36
C GLU A 149 23.97 14.51 6.07
N GLN A 150 24.33 15.43 6.97
CA GLN A 150 25.58 16.19 6.88
C GLN A 150 26.81 15.29 7.07
N ALA A 151 26.75 14.33 8.00
CA ALA A 151 27.84 13.38 8.23
C ALA A 151 28.06 12.45 7.03
N ASP A 152 26.97 11.93 6.43
CA ASP A 152 27.03 11.09 5.23
C ASP A 152 27.61 11.86 4.03
N ALA A 153 27.20 13.12 3.84
CA ALA A 153 27.75 13.99 2.80
C ALA A 153 29.25 14.28 3.01
N GLY A 154 29.69 14.45 4.27
CA GLY A 154 31.10 14.66 4.61
C GLY A 154 31.99 13.43 4.38
N GLN A 155 31.45 12.21 4.53
CA GLN A 155 32.18 10.96 4.29
C GLN A 155 32.28 10.58 2.80
N ALA A 156 31.36 11.07 1.97
CA ALA A 156 31.38 10.84 0.52
C ALA A 156 32.42 11.69 -0.23
N ALA A 157 32.97 12.73 0.41
CA ALA A 157 34.05 13.52 -0.16
C ALA A 157 35.36 12.70 -0.18
N PRO A 158 36.00 12.48 -1.34
CA PRO A 158 37.30 11.80 -1.38
C PRO A 158 38.33 12.62 -0.56
N PRO A 159 39.26 11.97 0.16
CA PRO A 159 40.27 12.69 0.93
C PRO A 159 41.05 13.60 -0.02
N ALA A 160 41.14 14.89 0.36
CA ALA A 160 41.90 15.87 -0.41
C ALA A 160 43.34 15.38 -0.59
N ASP A 161 43.76 15.29 -1.85
CA ASP A 161 45.08 14.84 -2.27
C ASP A 161 46.15 15.84 -1.80
N GLU A 162 46.76 15.54 -0.66
CA GLU A 162 47.83 16.32 -0.06
C GLU A 162 49.17 15.88 -0.67
N SER A 163 49.44 16.27 -1.93
CA SER A 163 50.80 16.14 -2.47
C SER A 163 51.11 17.12 -3.62
N ALA A 164 51.71 18.26 -3.26
CA ALA A 164 52.54 19.06 -4.17
C ALA A 164 54.00 19.01 -3.67
N PRO A 165 54.94 18.36 -4.39
CA PRO A 165 56.34 18.33 -3.98
C PRO A 165 57.10 19.57 -4.48
N ALA A 166 57.93 20.15 -3.60
CA ALA A 166 58.91 21.15 -3.94
C ALA A 166 60.09 20.53 -4.74
N PRO A 167 60.74 21.28 -5.66
CA PRO A 167 61.84 20.74 -6.45
C PRO A 167 63.19 20.97 -5.75
N GLY A 168 63.99 19.91 -5.60
CA GLY A 168 65.41 20.08 -5.29
C GLY A 168 66.14 18.84 -4.76
N THR A 169 67.12 18.41 -5.56
CA THR A 169 68.36 17.66 -5.23
C THR A 169 68.35 16.13 -5.09
N LEU A 170 69.14 15.53 -6.00
CA LEU A 170 69.74 14.19 -6.05
C LEU A 170 70.29 13.67 -4.70
N VAL A 171 70.17 12.35 -4.45
CA VAL A 171 71.21 11.30 -4.52
C VAL A 171 70.61 9.96 -4.01
N ASP A 172 70.74 8.89 -4.79
CA ASP A 172 70.48 7.46 -4.47
C ASP A 172 71.82 6.81 -3.97
N PRO A 173 71.96 5.59 -3.36
CA PRO A 173 71.03 4.44 -3.28
C PRO A 173 71.05 3.57 -1.98
N TRP A 174 70.18 2.54 -1.93
CA TRP A 174 70.07 1.40 -0.95
C TRP A 174 69.36 1.75 0.38
N THR A 175 68.45 0.99 1.02
CA THR A 175 68.00 -0.42 0.97
C THR A 175 66.73 -0.54 1.86
N TRP A 176 65.67 -1.23 1.40
CA TRP A 176 64.70 -2.11 2.12
C TRP A 176 64.03 -1.59 3.41
N ILE A 177 62.69 -1.57 3.54
CA ILE A 177 61.82 -2.72 3.90
C ILE A 177 60.48 -2.66 3.14
N ARG A 178 60.14 -3.75 2.43
CA ARG A 178 58.79 -4.02 1.89
C ARG A 178 57.91 -4.69 2.95
N HIS A 179 56.73 -4.13 3.19
CA HIS A 179 55.51 -4.91 3.38
C HIS A 179 54.63 -4.74 2.12
N PRO A 180 53.90 -5.78 1.69
CA PRO A 180 53.26 -5.81 0.39
C PRO A 180 52.05 -4.86 0.34
N SER A 181 52.11 -3.86 -0.55
CA SER A 181 50.94 -3.13 -1.00
C SER A 181 50.07 -4.05 -1.86
N SER A 182 48.79 -4.16 -1.52
CA SER A 182 47.76 -4.80 -2.33
C SER A 182 47.60 -4.07 -3.66
N SER A 183 48.35 -4.51 -4.67
CA SER A 183 48.06 -4.25 -6.07
C SER A 183 47.11 -5.33 -6.58
N ASP A 184 45.80 -5.10 -6.48
CA ASP A 184 44.79 -5.89 -7.18
C ASP A 184 43.78 -4.96 -7.88
N ALA A 185 44.32 -4.04 -8.69
CA ALA A 185 43.52 -3.21 -9.59
C ALA A 185 44.18 -3.14 -10.98
N ALA A 186 44.31 -4.29 -11.64
CA ALA A 186 44.35 -4.38 -13.09
C ALA A 186 44.01 -5.81 -13.53
N GLN A 187 42.75 -6.21 -13.33
CA GLN A 187 42.25 -7.47 -13.90
C GLN A 187 42.27 -7.33 -15.42
N THR A 188 43.15 -8.09 -16.08
CA THR A 188 43.36 -7.97 -17.52
C THR A 188 42.09 -8.38 -18.26
N ALA A 189 41.95 -7.92 -19.51
CA ALA A 189 40.82 -8.35 -20.35
C ALA A 189 40.81 -9.88 -20.55
N GLU A 190 41.98 -10.51 -20.44
CA GLU A 190 42.21 -11.94 -20.53
C GLU A 190 41.68 -12.67 -19.28
N ASP A 191 41.96 -12.16 -18.07
CA ASP A 191 41.37 -12.68 -16.81
C ASP A 191 39.83 -12.58 -16.81
N ARG A 192 39.29 -11.52 -17.41
CA ARG A 192 37.83 -11.36 -17.57
C ARG A 192 37.25 -12.31 -18.61
N ALA A 193 38.00 -12.68 -19.64
CA ALA A 193 37.60 -13.66 -20.64
C ALA A 193 37.68 -15.09 -20.10
N GLU A 194 38.75 -15.42 -19.38
CA GLU A 194 38.95 -16.72 -18.73
C GLU A 194 37.89 -16.96 -17.64
N ARG A 195 37.56 -15.93 -16.85
CA ARG A 195 36.47 -16.01 -15.87
C ARG A 195 35.09 -16.17 -16.50
N ARG A 196 34.85 -15.60 -17.69
CA ARG A 196 33.62 -15.83 -18.46
C ARG A 196 33.57 -17.23 -19.06
N GLN A 197 34.71 -17.76 -19.48
CA GLN A 197 34.84 -19.12 -20.00
C GLN A 197 34.62 -20.15 -18.87
N GLN A 198 35.22 -19.97 -17.70
CA GLN A 198 34.95 -20.80 -16.51
C GLN A 198 33.48 -20.76 -16.06
N LEU A 199 32.81 -19.60 -16.17
CA LEU A 199 31.36 -19.46 -15.91
C LEU A 199 30.48 -20.08 -17.00
N ALA A 200 30.98 -20.19 -18.22
CA ALA A 200 30.31 -20.88 -19.32
C ALA A 200 30.46 -22.40 -19.19
N ASP A 201 31.65 -22.87 -18.79
CA ASP A 201 31.99 -24.29 -18.66
C ASP A 201 31.39 -24.94 -17.40
N SER A 202 31.05 -24.13 -16.38
CA SER A 202 30.36 -24.58 -15.15
C SER A 202 28.83 -24.74 -15.29
N ARG A 203 28.28 -24.67 -16.51
CA ARG A 203 26.83 -24.78 -16.78
C ARG A 203 26.25 -26.20 -16.72
N GLY A 204 27.04 -27.21 -16.34
CA GLY A 204 26.55 -28.55 -15.99
C GLY A 204 26.72 -28.84 -14.50
N ALA A 205 25.63 -29.19 -13.81
CA ALA A 205 25.52 -29.71 -12.43
C ALA A 205 26.11 -28.91 -11.23
N ASN A 206 27.06 -27.99 -11.41
CA ASN A 206 27.81 -27.39 -10.28
C ASN A 206 27.31 -26.02 -9.80
N ALA A 207 26.32 -25.42 -10.47
CA ALA A 207 25.81 -24.09 -10.07
C ALA A 207 25.11 -24.10 -8.70
N TYR A 208 24.52 -25.24 -8.31
CA TYR A 208 23.88 -25.41 -7.00
C TYR A 208 24.91 -25.54 -5.88
N GLU A 209 25.91 -26.42 -6.05
CA GLU A 209 26.98 -26.62 -5.07
C GLU A 209 27.83 -25.36 -4.89
N LEU A 210 28.11 -24.63 -5.97
CA LEU A 210 28.83 -23.36 -5.91
C LEU A 210 28.02 -22.28 -5.15
N ALA A 211 26.71 -22.19 -5.39
CA ALA A 211 25.82 -21.28 -4.68
C ALA A 211 25.74 -21.62 -3.18
N ALA A 212 25.56 -22.90 -2.84
CA ALA A 212 25.54 -23.37 -1.46
C ALA A 212 26.89 -23.14 -0.74
N ALA A 213 28.02 -23.35 -1.44
CA ALA A 213 29.35 -23.09 -0.91
C ALA A 213 29.59 -21.59 -0.65
N ILE A 214 29.12 -20.70 -1.53
CA ILE A 214 29.24 -19.24 -1.36
C ILE A 214 28.43 -18.76 -0.14
N VAL A 215 27.18 -19.23 0.03
CA VAL A 215 26.36 -18.91 1.19
C VAL A 215 27.00 -19.42 2.48
N ARG A 216 27.48 -20.67 2.50
CA ARG A 216 28.17 -21.26 3.67
C ARG A 216 29.49 -20.56 3.99
N LYS A 217 30.17 -19.99 3.00
CA LYS A 217 31.39 -19.20 3.21
C LYS A 217 31.04 -17.84 3.82
N PHE A 218 30.05 -17.14 3.27
CA PHE A 218 29.57 -15.86 3.79
C PHE A 218 29.08 -15.95 5.24
N VAL A 219 28.28 -16.97 5.58
CA VAL A 219 27.81 -17.19 6.96
C VAL A 219 28.96 -17.48 7.94
N ARG A 220 30.07 -18.08 7.46
CA ARG A 220 31.26 -18.32 8.29
C ARG A 220 32.11 -17.07 8.51
N GLU A 221 32.02 -16.09 7.61
CA GLU A 221 32.83 -14.87 7.62
C GLU A 221 32.13 -13.70 8.35
N MET A 222 30.84 -13.84 8.71
CA MET A 222 30.11 -12.85 9.51
C MET A 222 30.67 -12.74 10.95
N PRO A 223 30.80 -11.52 11.51
CA PRO A 223 31.21 -11.32 12.91
C PRO A 223 30.22 -11.97 13.89
N GLN A 224 30.72 -12.74 14.86
CA GLN A 224 29.87 -13.51 15.80
C GLN A 224 29.10 -12.65 16.82
N ALA A 225 29.39 -11.36 16.91
CA ALA A 225 28.74 -10.45 17.85
C ALA A 225 27.36 -10.02 17.31
N GLY A 226 26.34 -10.84 17.58
CA GLY A 226 24.93 -10.58 17.23
C GLY A 226 24.30 -11.54 16.22
N ALA A 227 24.93 -12.70 15.98
CA ALA A 227 24.67 -13.54 14.81
C ALA A 227 23.20 -14.01 14.65
N LEU A 228 22.61 -13.60 13.53
CA LEU A 228 21.49 -14.27 12.89
C LEU A 228 21.97 -15.67 12.44
N ARG A 229 21.35 -16.76 12.92
CA ARG A 229 21.62 -18.10 12.41
C ARG A 229 20.83 -18.29 11.12
N VAL A 230 21.52 -18.48 10.00
CA VAL A 230 20.86 -18.83 8.74
C VAL A 230 21.10 -20.31 8.51
N ARG A 231 20.05 -21.12 8.68
CA ARG A 231 20.11 -22.56 8.43
C ARG A 231 19.51 -22.87 7.06
N VAL A 232 20.36 -23.30 6.13
CA VAL A 232 19.94 -23.82 4.82
C VAL A 232 19.80 -25.33 4.95
N THR A 233 18.57 -25.84 4.88
CA THR A 233 18.29 -27.27 4.91
C THR A 233 17.91 -27.79 3.51
N GLU A 234 18.49 -28.93 3.16
CA GLU A 234 18.20 -29.67 1.92
C GLU A 234 17.33 -30.87 2.31
N GLY A 235 16.08 -30.95 1.84
CA GLY A 235 15.18 -32.04 2.20
C GLY A 235 13.91 -32.13 1.36
N SER A 236 13.37 -33.35 1.28
CA SER A 236 11.99 -33.62 0.86
C SER A 236 11.01 -33.02 1.89
N PRO A 237 9.83 -32.51 1.48
CA PRO A 237 8.83 -31.96 2.40
C PRO A 237 8.31 -32.93 3.48
N GLU A 238 8.70 -34.21 3.44
CA GLU A 238 8.31 -35.25 4.40
C GLU A 238 9.22 -35.35 5.64
N ALA A 239 10.36 -34.64 5.69
CA ALA A 239 11.19 -34.58 6.89
C ALA A 239 10.52 -33.68 7.94
N THR A 240 10.07 -34.28 9.04
CA THR A 240 9.35 -33.61 10.14
C THR A 240 10.27 -32.63 10.88
N LEU A 241 9.99 -31.34 10.74
CA LEU A 241 10.53 -30.25 11.56
C LEU A 241 9.43 -29.76 12.51
N ALA A 242 9.81 -29.31 13.72
CA ALA A 242 8.88 -29.05 14.81
C ALA A 242 8.09 -27.74 14.62
N GLN A 243 6.97 -27.61 15.35
CA GLN A 243 5.94 -26.57 15.23
C GLN A 243 6.44 -25.12 15.41
N ASP A 244 7.64 -24.92 15.94
CA ASP A 244 8.25 -23.60 16.12
C ASP A 244 8.99 -23.07 14.86
N ASP A 245 9.05 -23.86 13.78
CA ASP A 245 9.69 -23.47 12.52
C ASP A 245 8.67 -22.84 11.54
N LEU A 246 8.72 -21.51 11.33
CA LEU A 246 7.80 -20.79 10.44
C LEU A 246 8.32 -20.74 8.98
N HIS A 247 7.53 -21.26 8.03
CA HIS A 247 7.96 -21.56 6.66
C HIS A 247 7.64 -20.47 5.61
N ALA A 248 8.61 -20.16 4.73
CA ALA A 248 8.35 -19.52 3.43
C ALA A 248 8.25 -20.59 2.32
N LEU A 249 7.06 -21.17 2.12
CA LEU A 249 6.80 -22.14 1.06
C LEU A 249 6.46 -21.44 -0.27
N ALA A 250 7.36 -21.52 -1.24
CA ALA A 250 7.11 -21.12 -2.62
C ALA A 250 6.72 -22.34 -3.47
N TYR A 251 5.41 -22.54 -3.69
CA TYR A 251 4.93 -23.55 -4.64
C TYR A 251 5.04 -23.08 -6.09
N SER A 252 5.30 -24.03 -6.99
CA SER A 252 5.42 -23.86 -8.43
C SER A 252 4.13 -23.30 -9.05
N GLY A 253 4.23 -22.14 -9.70
CA GLY A 253 3.13 -21.49 -10.43
C GLY A 253 3.28 -19.97 -10.54
N HIS A 254 4.13 -19.36 -9.71
CA HIS A 254 4.38 -17.93 -9.73
C HIS A 254 5.57 -17.55 -10.61
N THR A 255 5.49 -16.36 -11.22
CA THR A 255 6.61 -15.79 -11.95
C THR A 255 7.80 -15.57 -11.02
N THR A 256 9.01 -15.57 -11.57
CA THR A 256 10.29 -15.32 -10.87
C THR A 256 10.24 -14.06 -9.98
N ALA A 257 9.49 -13.03 -10.39
CA ALA A 257 9.35 -11.78 -9.65
C ALA A 257 8.46 -11.89 -8.40
N ASP A 258 7.35 -12.64 -8.48
CA ASP A 258 6.43 -12.82 -7.35
C ASP A 258 7.05 -13.67 -6.23
N ALA A 259 7.82 -14.69 -6.60
CA ALA A 259 8.58 -15.49 -5.64
C ALA A 259 9.61 -14.62 -4.89
N VAL A 260 10.34 -13.75 -5.60
CA VAL A 260 11.31 -12.80 -5.01
C VAL A 260 10.62 -11.81 -4.08
N ALA A 261 9.48 -11.25 -4.47
CA ALA A 261 8.74 -10.30 -3.65
C ALA A 261 8.27 -10.93 -2.32
N ARG A 262 7.83 -12.19 -2.36
CA ARG A 262 7.38 -12.93 -1.16
C ARG A 262 8.53 -13.30 -0.23
N VAL A 263 9.66 -13.77 -0.77
CA VAL A 263 10.87 -14.02 0.03
C VAL A 263 11.35 -12.73 0.68
N ARG A 264 11.38 -11.61 -0.05
CA ARG A 264 11.72 -10.29 0.51
C ARG A 264 10.77 -9.87 1.63
N ALA A 265 9.47 -10.06 1.46
CA ALA A 265 8.48 -9.71 2.46
C ALA A 265 8.62 -10.54 3.74
N ALA A 266 8.89 -11.85 3.60
CA ALA A 266 9.10 -12.76 4.73
C ALA A 266 10.37 -12.38 5.52
N VAL A 267 11.51 -12.23 4.84
CA VAL A 267 12.78 -11.84 5.50
C VAL A 267 12.65 -10.47 6.19
N ALA A 268 11.99 -9.50 5.53
CA ALA A 268 11.75 -8.19 6.13
C ALA A 268 10.81 -8.26 7.35
N ALA A 269 9.85 -9.20 7.38
CA ALA A 269 9.00 -9.40 8.54
C ALA A 269 9.81 -9.97 9.73
N HIS A 270 10.60 -11.02 9.51
CA HIS A 270 11.44 -11.60 10.57
C HIS A 270 12.43 -10.58 11.17
N ILE A 271 13.05 -9.75 10.32
CA ILE A 271 13.94 -8.66 10.77
C ILE A 271 13.19 -7.65 11.65
N ARG A 272 11.94 -7.32 11.31
CA ARG A 272 11.11 -6.40 12.13
C ARG A 272 10.74 -6.99 13.49
N HIS A 273 10.61 -8.31 13.57
CA HIS A 273 10.22 -9.00 14.81
C HIS A 273 11.43 -9.36 15.70
N GLY A 274 12.66 -9.03 15.29
CA GLY A 274 13.87 -9.26 16.09
C GLY A 274 14.27 -10.73 16.17
N GLU A 275 13.74 -11.57 15.28
CA GLU A 275 14.00 -12.99 15.26
C GLU A 275 15.43 -13.26 14.78
N ARG A 276 16.13 -14.15 15.50
CA ARG A 276 17.56 -14.41 15.30
C ARG A 276 17.86 -15.57 14.37
N GLU A 277 16.85 -16.26 13.83
CA GLU A 277 17.05 -17.42 12.98
C GLU A 277 16.10 -17.38 11.78
N VAL A 278 16.63 -17.55 10.56
CA VAL A 278 15.82 -17.54 9.33
C VAL A 278 16.14 -18.78 8.52
N HIS A 279 15.12 -19.61 8.29
CA HIS A 279 15.21 -20.85 7.53
C HIS A 279 14.75 -20.62 6.09
N ILE A 280 15.66 -20.77 5.12
CA ILE A 280 15.33 -20.65 3.70
C ILE A 280 15.48 -22.02 3.05
N MET A 281 14.36 -22.61 2.66
CA MET A 281 14.29 -23.93 2.05
C MET A 281 14.12 -23.82 0.54
N PHE A 282 14.98 -24.46 -0.24
CA PHE A 282 14.87 -24.53 -1.70
C PHE A 282 14.36 -25.91 -2.12
N PRO A 283 13.24 -26.03 -2.84
CA PRO A 283 12.79 -27.34 -3.31
C PRO A 283 13.79 -27.90 -4.32
N ALA A 284 14.15 -29.18 -4.15
CA ALA A 284 15.26 -29.84 -4.86
C ALA A 284 15.08 -30.00 -6.38
N ARG A 285 13.95 -29.58 -6.97
CA ARG A 285 13.71 -29.69 -8.42
C ARG A 285 13.02 -28.44 -8.98
N GLY A 286 13.70 -27.78 -9.91
CA GLY A 286 13.10 -26.82 -10.85
C GLY A 286 13.44 -25.34 -10.65
N LEU A 287 13.89 -24.92 -9.47
CA LEU A 287 14.32 -23.54 -9.24
C LEU A 287 15.84 -23.42 -9.43
N ARG A 288 16.30 -22.41 -10.17
CA ARG A 288 17.73 -22.09 -10.37
C ARG A 288 18.15 -21.06 -9.29
N PRO A 289 18.86 -21.46 -8.22
CA PRO A 289 19.22 -20.54 -7.12
C PRO A 289 20.09 -19.37 -7.57
N ALA A 290 20.86 -19.57 -8.65
CA ALA A 290 21.69 -18.54 -9.28
C ALA A 290 20.91 -17.28 -9.70
N LEU A 291 19.59 -17.36 -9.92
CA LEU A 291 18.77 -16.20 -10.28
C LEU A 291 18.37 -15.34 -9.07
N TYR A 292 18.42 -15.88 -7.86
CA TYR A 292 17.88 -15.24 -6.65
C TYR A 292 18.96 -14.85 -5.65
N LEU A 293 20.12 -15.53 -5.71
CA LEU A 293 21.22 -15.34 -4.78
C LEU A 293 21.76 -13.89 -4.74
N PRO A 294 21.95 -13.17 -5.87
CA PRO A 294 22.43 -11.79 -5.82
C PRO A 294 21.49 -10.84 -5.06
N ASP A 295 20.19 -11.04 -5.20
CA ASP A 295 19.17 -10.20 -4.53
C ASP A 295 19.10 -10.45 -3.02
N VAL A 296 19.22 -11.72 -2.61
CA VAL A 296 19.27 -12.09 -1.18
C VAL A 296 20.56 -11.56 -0.55
N MET A 297 21.69 -11.70 -1.23
CA MET A 297 22.98 -11.18 -0.73
C MET A 297 22.98 -9.65 -0.65
N ALA A 298 22.39 -8.94 -1.63
CA ALA A 298 22.25 -7.48 -1.56
C ALA A 298 21.33 -7.01 -0.42
N LEU A 299 20.38 -7.85 0.02
CA LEU A 299 19.54 -7.55 1.17
C LEU A 299 20.28 -7.77 2.50
N LEU A 300 21.06 -8.86 2.60
CA LEU A 300 21.90 -9.13 3.77
C LEU A 300 23.01 -8.08 3.95
N ASN A 301 23.68 -7.67 2.86
CA ASN A 301 24.72 -6.63 2.93
C ASN A 301 24.14 -5.28 3.39
N ARG A 302 22.96 -4.88 2.90
CA ARG A 302 22.29 -3.65 3.38
C ARG A 302 21.94 -3.71 4.86
N TRP A 303 21.64 -4.89 5.38
CA TRP A 303 21.37 -5.06 6.80
C TRP A 303 22.65 -4.93 7.64
N ASP A 304 23.77 -5.48 7.17
CA ASP A 304 25.08 -5.34 7.83
C ASP A 304 25.52 -3.86 7.86
N ASP A 305 25.32 -3.13 6.74
CA ASP A 305 25.56 -1.68 6.68
C ASP A 305 24.69 -0.90 7.68
N GLN A 306 23.41 -1.28 7.82
CA GLN A 306 22.49 -0.66 8.78
C GLN A 306 22.84 -1.01 10.23
N ALA A 307 23.28 -2.23 10.51
CA ALA A 307 23.72 -2.67 11.82
C ALA A 307 25.01 -1.93 12.23
N ALA A 308 25.97 -1.81 11.31
CA ALA A 308 27.19 -1.04 11.49
C ALA A 308 26.90 0.46 11.74
N ALA A 309 25.96 1.04 10.98
CA ALA A 309 25.51 2.41 11.19
C ALA A 309 24.87 2.62 12.58
N ARG A 310 24.03 1.69 13.04
CA ARG A 310 23.41 1.75 14.38
C ARG A 310 24.45 1.67 15.50
N VAL A 311 25.44 0.78 15.38
CA VAL A 311 26.55 0.68 16.35
C VAL A 311 27.39 1.97 16.34
N SER A 312 27.60 2.58 15.16
CA SER A 312 28.32 3.86 15.03
C SER A 312 27.55 5.01 15.71
N VAL A 313 26.24 5.10 15.48
CA VAL A 313 25.35 6.09 16.12
C VAL A 313 25.29 5.89 17.63
N HIS A 314 25.17 4.65 18.12
CA HIS A 314 25.22 4.37 19.56
C HIS A 314 26.55 4.78 20.18
N ARG A 315 27.68 4.50 19.52
CA ARG A 315 29.00 4.90 20.00
C ARG A 315 29.18 6.43 19.99
N TYR A 316 28.60 7.11 19.00
CA TYR A 316 28.58 8.56 18.92
C TYR A 316 27.72 9.16 20.06
N ILE A 317 26.51 8.66 20.27
CA ILE A 317 25.61 9.12 21.35
C ILE A 317 26.24 8.86 22.73
N ALA A 318 26.84 7.69 22.94
CA ALA A 318 27.53 7.38 24.20
C ALA A 318 28.75 8.29 24.45
N ARG A 319 29.43 8.73 23.39
CA ARG A 319 30.60 9.62 23.50
C ARG A 319 30.20 11.08 23.73
N GLU A 320 29.24 11.58 22.95
CA GLU A 320 28.87 13.01 22.96
C GLU A 320 27.77 13.34 23.98
N PHE A 321 26.94 12.35 24.34
CA PHE A 321 25.77 12.53 25.22
C PHE A 321 25.65 11.40 26.27
N PRO A 322 26.62 11.28 27.21
CA PRO A 322 26.66 10.16 28.16
C PRO A 322 25.41 10.07 29.06
N ALA A 323 24.81 11.21 29.45
CA ALA A 323 23.57 11.22 30.24
C ALA A 323 22.35 10.72 29.45
N VAL A 324 22.34 10.88 28.13
CA VAL A 324 21.28 10.34 27.25
C VAL A 324 21.50 8.85 27.02
N ALA A 325 22.75 8.40 26.93
CA ALA A 325 23.08 6.98 26.85
C ALA A 325 22.67 6.21 28.11
N ASP A 326 22.84 6.78 29.31
CA ASP A 326 22.38 6.17 30.58
C ASP A 326 20.84 6.10 30.68
N LEU A 327 20.13 7.05 30.07
CA LEU A 327 18.66 7.06 30.00
C LEU A 327 18.11 6.11 28.94
N LEU A 328 18.86 5.87 27.85
CA LEU A 328 18.51 5.01 26.74
C LEU A 328 19.22 3.66 26.83
N ASP A 329 19.41 3.10 28.03
CA ASP A 329 19.99 1.78 28.26
C ASP A 329 19.06 0.67 27.73
N ILE A 330 18.85 0.68 26.42
CA ILE A 330 17.99 -0.20 25.62
C ILE A 330 18.61 -1.61 25.54
N ASP A 331 19.92 -1.72 25.81
CA ASP A 331 20.64 -3.00 25.87
C ASP A 331 20.67 -3.59 27.29
N ARG A 332 20.22 -2.88 28.32
CA ARG A 332 19.97 -3.48 29.63
C ARG A 332 18.77 -4.39 29.53
N ALA A 333 19.06 -5.69 29.50
CA ALA A 333 18.04 -6.70 29.67
C ALA A 333 17.22 -6.38 30.93
N PRO A 334 15.88 -6.33 30.83
CA PRO A 334 15.04 -6.12 32.01
C PRO A 334 15.39 -7.19 33.02
N THR A 335 15.56 -6.79 34.28
CA THR A 335 15.76 -7.75 35.35
C THR A 335 14.55 -8.67 35.43
N HIS A 336 14.74 -9.91 35.87
CA HIS A 336 13.61 -10.84 36.06
C HIS A 336 12.47 -10.22 36.88
N ALA A 337 12.79 -9.37 37.87
CA ALA A 337 11.80 -8.64 38.65
C ALA A 337 10.97 -7.62 37.85
N GLU A 338 11.58 -6.97 36.84
CA GLU A 338 10.88 -6.04 35.93
C GLU A 338 10.00 -6.80 34.95
N THR A 339 10.47 -7.93 34.42
CA THR A 339 9.66 -8.82 33.57
C THR A 339 8.47 -9.38 34.34
N ASP A 340 8.69 -9.89 35.55
CA ASP A 340 7.62 -10.42 36.42
C ASP A 340 6.56 -9.36 36.75
N LYS A 341 6.98 -8.11 36.94
CA LYS A 341 6.09 -6.98 37.19
C LYS A 341 5.28 -6.63 35.94
N PHE A 342 5.90 -6.66 34.76
CA PHE A 342 5.23 -6.43 33.50
C PHE A 342 4.19 -7.52 33.23
N ASP A 343 4.57 -8.79 33.36
CA ASP A 343 3.68 -9.94 33.15
C ASP A 343 2.52 -9.99 34.13
N ARG A 344 2.73 -9.53 35.38
CA ARG A 344 1.64 -9.38 36.35
C ARG A 344 0.69 -8.26 35.94
N THR A 345 1.22 -7.13 35.47
CA THR A 345 0.40 -5.99 35.04
C THR A 345 -0.40 -6.32 33.78
N ALA A 346 0.21 -7.03 32.82
CA ALA A 346 -0.47 -7.49 31.61
C ALA A 346 -1.64 -8.43 31.95
N ARG A 347 -1.41 -9.43 32.82
CA ARG A 347 -2.46 -10.35 33.28
C ARG A 347 -3.61 -9.64 34.00
N ALA A 348 -3.30 -8.65 34.84
CA ALA A 348 -4.31 -7.84 35.51
C ALA A 348 -5.19 -7.06 34.52
N VAL A 349 -4.60 -6.52 33.44
CA VAL A 349 -5.33 -5.80 32.38
C VAL A 349 -6.24 -6.75 31.61
N ASP A 350 -5.71 -7.89 31.17
CA ASP A 350 -6.50 -8.89 30.44
C ASP A 350 -7.68 -9.41 31.29
N ALA A 351 -7.45 -9.58 32.58
CA ALA A 351 -8.47 -10.02 33.52
C ALA A 351 -9.61 -8.99 33.69
N VAL A 352 -9.27 -7.69 33.81
CA VAL A 352 -10.27 -6.61 33.89
C VAL A 352 -11.03 -6.48 32.57
N GLU A 353 -10.34 -6.53 31.43
CA GLU A 353 -10.99 -6.49 30.12
C GLU A 353 -11.96 -7.67 29.95
N HIS A 354 -11.56 -8.87 30.37
CA HIS A 354 -12.44 -10.04 30.33
C HIS A 354 -13.67 -9.85 31.21
N ALA A 355 -13.52 -9.35 32.44
CA ALA A 355 -14.64 -9.10 33.35
C ALA A 355 -15.63 -8.06 32.78
N GLU A 356 -15.13 -7.01 32.12
CA GLU A 356 -15.96 -6.04 31.41
C GLU A 356 -16.73 -6.68 30.25
N GLN A 357 -16.09 -7.55 29.46
CA GLN A 357 -16.71 -8.23 28.32
C GLN A 357 -17.85 -9.18 28.71
N VAL A 358 -17.76 -9.81 29.88
CA VAL A 358 -18.81 -10.72 30.38
C VAL A 358 -19.82 -10.04 31.30
N GLU A 359 -19.75 -8.71 31.42
CA GLU A 359 -20.58 -7.90 32.32
C GLU A 359 -20.54 -8.40 33.78
N ALA A 360 -19.39 -8.98 34.20
CA ALA A 360 -19.21 -9.42 35.57
C ALA A 360 -19.00 -8.20 36.47
N ALA A 361 -19.85 -8.06 37.47
CA ALA A 361 -19.68 -7.05 38.52
C ALA A 361 -18.53 -7.46 39.45
N VAL A 362 -17.29 -7.23 39.01
CA VAL A 362 -16.07 -7.37 39.81
C VAL A 362 -15.76 -6.04 40.48
N GLU A 363 -15.55 -6.05 41.79
CA GLU A 363 -15.25 -4.82 42.56
C GLU A 363 -13.75 -4.54 42.63
N THR A 364 -12.92 -5.57 42.39
CA THR A 364 -11.45 -5.49 42.51
C THR A 364 -10.74 -6.17 41.32
N VAL A 365 -9.46 -5.87 41.14
CA VAL A 365 -8.60 -6.52 40.11
C VAL A 365 -8.40 -7.99 40.48
N GLU A 366 -8.31 -8.30 41.76
CA GLU A 366 -8.20 -9.66 42.28
C GLU A 366 -9.43 -10.52 41.92
N ASP A 367 -10.63 -9.94 41.98
CA ASP A 367 -11.87 -10.62 41.55
C ASP A 367 -11.87 -10.89 40.03
N ALA A 368 -11.38 -9.92 39.25
CA ALA A 368 -11.24 -10.05 37.81
C ALA A 368 -10.21 -11.15 37.44
N GLU A 369 -9.07 -11.18 38.13
CA GLU A 369 -8.02 -12.19 37.94
C GLU A 369 -8.52 -13.59 38.31
N ALA A 370 -9.31 -13.73 39.38
CA ALA A 370 -9.93 -14.99 39.77
C ALA A 370 -10.94 -15.50 38.73
N LEU A 371 -11.76 -14.60 38.18
CA LEU A 371 -12.72 -14.94 37.12
C LEU A 371 -12.00 -15.35 35.82
N TYR A 372 -10.95 -14.61 35.44
CA TYR A 372 -10.13 -14.93 34.27
C TYR A 372 -9.38 -16.26 34.43
N ALA A 373 -8.84 -16.55 35.61
CA ALA A 373 -8.21 -17.84 35.91
C ALA A 373 -9.20 -19.01 35.79
N ALA A 374 -10.44 -18.86 36.27
CA ALA A 374 -11.47 -19.89 36.14
C ALA A 374 -11.81 -20.19 34.67
N ARG A 375 -11.83 -19.16 33.81
CA ARG A 375 -12.01 -19.33 32.37
C ARG A 375 -10.85 -20.11 31.73
N LEU A 376 -9.60 -19.75 32.04
CA LEU A 376 -8.44 -20.44 31.47
C LEU A 376 -8.40 -21.93 31.87
N VAL A 377 -8.80 -22.26 33.11
CA VAL A 377 -8.96 -23.66 33.54
C VAL A 377 -10.08 -24.35 32.76
N THR A 378 -11.21 -23.68 32.55
CA THR A 378 -12.34 -24.25 31.78
C THR A 378 -11.97 -24.48 30.31
N GLU A 379 -11.22 -23.56 29.68
CA GLU A 379 -10.74 -23.71 28.31
C GLU A 379 -9.67 -24.81 28.21
N ALA A 380 -8.75 -24.90 29.18
CA ALA A 380 -7.77 -25.98 29.23
C ALA A 380 -8.43 -27.35 29.41
N GLU A 381 -9.38 -27.49 30.34
CA GLU A 381 -10.13 -28.74 30.55
C GLU A 381 -11.00 -29.11 29.33
N ALA A 382 -11.54 -28.12 28.62
CA ALA A 382 -12.26 -28.34 27.35
C ALA A 382 -11.35 -28.83 26.22
N VAL A 383 -10.06 -28.47 26.24
CA VAL A 383 -9.05 -28.92 25.27
C VAL A 383 -8.50 -30.30 25.65
N ASP A 384 -8.43 -30.64 26.95
CA ASP A 384 -7.68 -31.80 27.44
C ASP A 384 -8.46 -33.10 27.66
N ASN A 385 -9.79 -33.17 27.42
CA ASN A 385 -10.52 -34.38 26.93
C ASN A 385 -12.05 -34.31 27.17
N THR A 386 -12.80 -34.80 26.18
CA THR A 386 -14.18 -35.37 26.17
C THR A 386 -15.26 -34.47 25.51
N TRP A 387 -16.04 -34.88 24.48
CA TRP A 387 -17.11 -35.91 24.55
C TRP A 387 -17.65 -36.44 23.19
N ARG A 388 -16.90 -36.48 22.08
CA ARG A 388 -17.35 -37.20 20.85
C ARG A 388 -16.19 -37.84 20.07
N GLY A 389 -15.83 -39.09 20.37
CA GLY A 389 -14.88 -39.82 19.53
C GLY A 389 -14.61 -41.28 19.91
N THR A 390 -14.69 -41.64 21.19
CA THR A 390 -14.46 -43.03 21.64
C THR A 390 -15.69 -43.93 21.49
N TRP A 391 -16.54 -43.67 20.50
CA TRP A 391 -17.68 -44.54 20.18
C TRP A 391 -17.92 -44.54 18.67
N ILE A 392 -17.24 -45.45 17.97
CA ILE A 392 -17.77 -46.34 16.93
C ILE A 392 -16.69 -47.41 16.71
N GLY A 393 -17.16 -48.65 16.57
CA GLY A 393 -16.40 -49.87 16.73
C GLY A 393 -15.12 -49.98 15.91
N GLU A 394 -14.15 -50.62 16.55
CA GLU A 394 -13.17 -51.51 15.97
C GLU A 394 -13.80 -52.39 14.87
N HIS A 395 -13.71 -51.96 13.60
CA HIS A 395 -13.96 -52.82 12.46
C HIS A 395 -12.62 -53.35 11.94
N GLN A 396 -12.49 -54.67 12.03
CA GLN A 396 -11.37 -55.46 11.54
C GLN A 396 -11.14 -55.22 10.04
N ALA A 397 -9.86 -55.23 9.69
CA ALA A 397 -9.34 -55.14 8.35
C ALA A 397 -9.85 -56.27 7.45
N THR A 398 -10.46 -55.92 6.31
CA THR A 398 -10.27 -56.52 4.97
C THR A 398 -11.33 -55.96 4.02
N ASP A 399 -10.95 -54.98 3.19
CA ASP A 399 -11.18 -55.00 1.72
C ASP A 399 -10.86 -53.63 1.12
N THR A 400 -10.06 -53.67 0.05
CA THR A 400 -9.58 -52.53 -0.75
C THR A 400 -10.73 -51.75 -1.39
N LEU A 401 -10.88 -50.47 -1.04
CA LEU A 401 -11.96 -49.61 -1.54
C LEU A 401 -11.65 -48.90 -2.87
N PHE A 402 -10.41 -48.96 -3.39
CA PHE A 402 -10.10 -48.45 -4.74
C PHE A 402 -9.04 -49.29 -5.44
N VAL A 403 -9.46 -50.08 -6.42
CA VAL A 403 -8.60 -50.62 -7.48
C VAL A 403 -8.62 -49.61 -8.62
N VAL A 404 -7.49 -48.95 -8.84
CA VAL A 404 -7.30 -48.08 -10.02
C VAL A 404 -6.57 -48.92 -11.07
N ASP A 405 -7.35 -49.46 -12.01
CA ASP A 405 -6.83 -50.12 -13.21
C ASP A 405 -6.23 -49.10 -14.18
N GLY A 406 -5.17 -49.52 -14.85
CA GLY A 406 -4.22 -48.66 -15.55
C GLY A 406 -4.65 -48.10 -16.91
N THR A 407 -3.73 -47.28 -17.41
CA THR A 407 -3.49 -46.90 -18.82
C THR A 407 -4.55 -46.02 -19.51
N VAL A 408 -4.39 -44.69 -19.39
CA VAL A 408 -4.66 -43.78 -20.52
C VAL A 408 -3.61 -42.67 -20.55
N GLU A 409 -3.02 -42.50 -21.72
CA GLU A 409 -1.92 -41.60 -22.08
C GLU A 409 -2.29 -40.10 -21.94
N GLN A 410 -1.44 -39.32 -21.27
CA GLN A 410 -1.39 -37.85 -21.40
C GLN A 410 0.06 -37.37 -21.49
N GLY A 411 0.78 -37.85 -22.51
CA GLY A 411 2.19 -37.54 -22.73
C GLY A 411 2.54 -37.34 -24.20
N ALA A 412 2.03 -36.28 -24.83
CA ALA A 412 2.49 -35.86 -26.16
C ALA A 412 2.22 -34.37 -26.42
N LEU A 413 2.97 -33.47 -25.76
CA LEU A 413 2.98 -32.04 -26.15
C LEU A 413 4.38 -31.41 -26.14
N PHE A 414 5.43 -32.19 -25.94
CA PHE A 414 6.81 -31.70 -25.95
C PHE A 414 7.69 -32.63 -26.79
N ALA A 415 7.58 -32.51 -28.10
CA ALA A 415 8.64 -32.97 -29.00
C ALA A 415 9.82 -31.98 -28.89
N PRO A 416 11.01 -32.43 -28.49
CA PRO A 416 12.21 -31.59 -28.52
C PRO A 416 12.74 -31.53 -29.97
N GLY A 417 12.65 -30.37 -30.61
CA GLY A 417 13.18 -30.24 -31.98
C GLY A 417 12.91 -28.95 -32.73
N VAL A 418 12.62 -27.82 -32.07
CA VAL A 418 12.52 -26.52 -32.76
C VAL A 418 13.51 -25.55 -32.13
N ASP A 419 14.79 -25.78 -32.42
CA ASP A 419 15.82 -24.74 -32.33
C ASP A 419 15.65 -23.75 -33.50
N ASP A 420 16.01 -22.51 -33.25
CA ASP A 420 16.06 -21.36 -34.18
C ASP A 420 14.75 -20.64 -34.54
N CYS A 421 14.29 -19.76 -33.65
CA CYS A 421 13.61 -18.51 -34.01
C CYS A 421 13.92 -17.41 -32.97
N ARG A 422 15.13 -16.85 -33.03
CA ARG A 422 15.53 -15.67 -32.25
C ARG A 422 14.84 -14.42 -32.81
N VAL A 423 13.54 -14.26 -32.53
CA VAL A 423 12.81 -13.04 -32.89
C VAL A 423 13.16 -11.96 -31.86
N VAL A 424 14.02 -11.02 -32.27
CA VAL A 424 14.23 -9.75 -31.56
C VAL A 424 12.90 -9.01 -31.57
N ARG A 425 12.19 -8.98 -30.44
CA ARG A 425 10.98 -8.17 -30.29
C ARG A 425 11.40 -6.70 -30.27
N GLU A 426 11.09 -5.99 -31.35
CA GLU A 426 11.21 -4.54 -31.39
C GLU A 426 10.38 -3.90 -30.27
N PRO A 427 10.85 -2.78 -29.68
CA PRO A 427 10.12 -2.08 -28.63
C PRO A 427 8.75 -1.65 -29.14
N ILE A 428 7.70 -2.00 -28.39
CA ILE A 428 6.32 -1.59 -28.66
C ILE A 428 6.24 -0.08 -28.48
N VAL A 429 6.26 0.68 -29.58
CA VAL A 429 6.01 2.12 -29.58
C VAL A 429 4.50 2.33 -29.67
N ALA A 430 3.84 2.47 -28.51
CA ALA A 430 2.44 2.86 -28.46
C ALA A 430 2.31 4.34 -28.88
N ARG A 431 1.73 4.59 -30.06
CA ARG A 431 1.35 5.94 -30.50
C ARG A 431 -0.11 6.17 -30.13
N ALA A 432 -0.37 6.94 -29.09
CA ALA A 432 -1.72 7.40 -28.79
C ALA A 432 -2.05 8.60 -29.68
N SER A 433 -3.06 8.47 -30.54
CA SER A 433 -3.69 9.61 -31.20
C SER A 433 -4.99 9.94 -30.48
N PHE A 434 -5.12 11.18 -30.00
CA PHE A 434 -6.37 11.70 -29.44
C PHE A 434 -7.15 12.39 -30.54
N LEU A 435 -8.44 12.09 -30.67
CA LEU A 435 -9.31 12.83 -31.57
C LEU A 435 -9.47 14.26 -31.04
N PRO A 436 -9.46 15.30 -31.90
CA PRO A 436 -9.66 16.69 -31.47
C PRO A 436 -10.92 16.89 -30.62
N ALA A 437 -12.01 16.19 -30.95
CA ALA A 437 -13.26 16.22 -30.18
C ALA A 437 -13.10 15.71 -28.74
N ASP A 438 -12.25 14.70 -28.50
CA ASP A 438 -11.96 14.22 -27.16
C ASP A 438 -11.17 15.25 -26.35
N LEU A 439 -10.21 15.92 -26.99
CA LEU A 439 -9.46 17.00 -26.36
C LEU A 439 -10.37 18.17 -25.98
N ASP A 440 -11.32 18.53 -26.84
CA ASP A 440 -12.25 19.62 -26.56
C ASP A 440 -13.25 19.26 -25.45
N ARG A 441 -13.71 18.01 -25.41
CA ARG A 441 -14.51 17.48 -24.29
C ARG A 441 -13.73 17.52 -22.98
N ILE A 442 -12.47 17.09 -22.98
CA ILE A 442 -11.60 17.11 -21.79
C ILE A 442 -11.35 18.54 -21.33
N LYS A 443 -11.08 19.48 -22.25
CA LYS A 443 -10.93 20.90 -21.93
C LYS A 443 -12.19 21.49 -21.32
N THR A 444 -13.35 21.24 -21.94
CA THR A 444 -14.64 21.70 -21.43
C THR A 444 -14.91 21.20 -20.02
N LYS A 445 -14.63 19.91 -19.76
CA LYS A 445 -14.74 19.34 -18.42
C LYS A 445 -13.75 20.00 -17.45
N ALA A 446 -12.49 20.15 -17.83
CA ALA A 446 -11.48 20.79 -16.99
C ALA A 446 -11.83 22.26 -16.66
N ASP A 447 -12.44 22.99 -17.59
CA ASP A 447 -12.91 24.35 -17.37
C ASP A 447 -14.11 24.40 -16.42
N ALA A 448 -15.06 23.49 -16.56
CA ALA A 448 -16.18 23.34 -15.64
C ALA A 448 -15.70 22.98 -14.21
N ASP A 449 -14.77 22.04 -14.09
CA ASP A 449 -14.20 21.62 -12.80
C ASP A 449 -13.41 22.77 -12.15
N ARG A 450 -12.63 23.54 -12.93
CA ARG A 450 -11.94 24.76 -12.44
C ARG A 450 -12.90 25.88 -12.04
N ALA A 451 -14.04 26.02 -12.73
CA ALA A 451 -15.07 26.99 -12.34
C ALA A 451 -15.75 26.57 -11.03
N LYS A 452 -16.08 25.29 -10.88
CA LYS A 452 -16.66 24.73 -9.65
C LYS A 452 -15.72 24.89 -8.46
N TYR A 453 -14.44 24.52 -8.61
CA TYR A 453 -13.46 24.66 -7.52
C TYR A 453 -13.26 26.12 -7.07
N ARG A 454 -13.25 27.07 -8.02
CA ARG A 454 -13.19 28.50 -7.70
C ARG A 454 -14.43 28.97 -6.93
N ALA A 455 -15.62 28.54 -7.35
CA ALA A 455 -16.86 28.83 -6.65
C ALA A 455 -16.83 28.32 -5.19
N GLU A 456 -16.44 27.06 -4.97
CA GLU A 456 -16.32 26.49 -3.63
C GLU A 456 -15.27 27.23 -2.78
N THR A 457 -14.16 27.64 -3.39
CA THR A 457 -13.11 28.40 -2.70
C THR A 457 -13.60 29.79 -2.29
N ASP A 458 -14.31 30.48 -3.18
CA ASP A 458 -14.89 31.80 -2.91
C ASP A 458 -15.94 31.72 -1.78
N ASP A 459 -16.77 30.68 -1.77
CA ASP A 459 -17.76 30.43 -0.71
C ASP A 459 -17.11 30.14 0.64
N ARG A 460 -16.04 29.35 0.65
CA ARG A 460 -15.28 29.09 1.87
C ARG A 460 -14.63 30.36 2.42
N ILE A 461 -14.02 31.18 1.57
CA ILE A 461 -13.43 32.46 1.98
C ILE A 461 -14.53 33.38 2.56
N ALA A 462 -15.69 33.45 1.90
CA ALA A 462 -16.80 34.26 2.39
C ALA A 462 -17.32 33.78 3.76
N ALA A 463 -17.44 32.47 3.96
CA ALA A 463 -17.85 31.87 5.23
C ALA A 463 -16.82 32.12 6.36
N GLU A 464 -15.52 31.98 6.06
CA GLU A 464 -14.44 32.24 7.01
C GLU A 464 -14.38 33.71 7.40
N CYS A 465 -14.47 34.63 6.42
CA CYS A 465 -14.57 36.06 6.68
C CYS A 465 -15.78 36.39 7.58
N ALA A 466 -16.95 35.81 7.30
CA ALA A 466 -18.14 35.98 8.12
C ALA A 466 -17.96 35.48 9.57
N ALA A 467 -17.32 34.32 9.76
CA ALA A 467 -17.05 33.77 11.08
C ALA A 467 -16.12 34.67 11.93
N HIS A 468 -15.23 35.42 11.28
CA HIS A 468 -14.32 36.36 11.94
C HIS A 468 -14.84 37.80 12.00
N GLY A 469 -16.06 38.07 11.51
CA GLY A 469 -16.61 39.43 11.46
C GLY A 469 -15.89 40.37 10.49
N VAL A 470 -15.16 39.82 9.52
CA VAL A 470 -14.43 40.57 8.48
C VAL A 470 -15.18 40.44 7.15
N ALA A 471 -15.17 41.48 6.32
CA ALA A 471 -15.74 41.38 4.98
C ALA A 471 -14.77 40.68 4.02
N PRO A 472 -15.23 39.78 3.12
CA PRO A 472 -14.36 39.20 2.10
C PRO A 472 -13.82 40.26 1.15
N SER A 473 -12.67 39.99 0.52
CA SER A 473 -12.04 40.92 -0.43
C SER A 473 -12.99 41.28 -1.57
N GLN A 474 -12.84 42.48 -2.15
CA GLN A 474 -13.73 42.97 -3.21
C GLN A 474 -13.80 41.97 -4.39
N GLY A 475 -12.67 41.38 -4.78
CA GLY A 475 -12.63 40.39 -5.86
C GLY A 475 -13.43 39.11 -5.57
N VAL A 476 -13.48 38.64 -4.31
CA VAL A 476 -14.32 37.49 -3.92
C VAL A 476 -15.79 37.89 -3.94
N ARG A 477 -16.12 39.09 -3.42
CA ARG A 477 -17.49 39.63 -3.45
C ARG A 477 -18.03 39.78 -4.86
N ASP A 478 -17.24 40.33 -5.77
CA ASP A 478 -17.64 40.54 -7.17
C ASP A 478 -17.86 39.20 -7.90
N ARG A 479 -17.02 38.19 -7.64
CA ARG A 479 -17.20 36.84 -8.22
C ARG A 479 -18.45 36.13 -7.70
N ILE A 480 -18.70 36.20 -6.39
CA ILE A 480 -19.92 35.65 -5.78
C ILE A 480 -21.15 36.37 -6.35
N ALA A 481 -21.12 37.70 -6.46
CA ALA A 481 -22.22 38.48 -7.02
C ALA A 481 -22.46 38.17 -8.50
N ALA A 482 -21.40 38.08 -9.32
CA ALA A 482 -21.50 37.72 -10.73
C ALA A 482 -22.08 36.31 -10.91
N ARG A 483 -21.66 35.34 -10.08
CA ARG A 483 -22.21 33.99 -10.07
C ARG A 483 -23.68 33.99 -9.66
N ALA A 484 -24.04 34.74 -8.62
CA ALA A 484 -25.43 34.87 -8.18
C ALA A 484 -26.32 35.51 -9.28
N ALA A 485 -25.81 36.51 -9.99
CA ALA A 485 -26.50 37.12 -11.12
C ALA A 485 -26.66 36.15 -12.31
N ALA A 486 -25.67 35.30 -12.58
CA ALA A 486 -25.74 34.29 -13.63
C ALA A 486 -26.66 33.11 -13.27
N GLN A 487 -26.75 32.77 -11.98
CA GLN A 487 -27.65 31.73 -11.46
C GLN A 487 -29.07 32.23 -11.24
N GLN A 488 -29.28 33.55 -11.23
CA GLN A 488 -30.61 34.12 -11.14
C GLN A 488 -31.39 33.62 -12.35
N PRO A 489 -32.37 32.72 -12.14
CA PRO A 489 -33.09 32.12 -13.26
C PRO A 489 -33.70 33.27 -14.06
N PRO A 490 -33.63 33.24 -15.41
CA PRO A 490 -34.26 34.27 -16.22
C PRO A 490 -35.68 34.43 -15.72
N ALA A 491 -36.10 35.68 -15.46
CA ALA A 491 -37.37 36.01 -14.81
C ALA A 491 -38.44 35.06 -15.36
N ARG A 492 -38.94 34.18 -14.48
CA ARG A 492 -39.84 33.10 -14.87
C ARG A 492 -41.03 33.73 -15.58
N ARG A 493 -41.00 33.71 -16.91
CA ARG A 493 -42.19 33.92 -17.70
C ARG A 493 -43.05 32.73 -17.34
N VAL A 494 -44.13 32.97 -16.59
CA VAL A 494 -45.11 31.95 -16.27
C VAL A 494 -45.63 31.43 -17.60
N ILE A 495 -45.07 30.30 -18.04
CA ILE A 495 -45.68 29.47 -19.08
C ILE A 495 -46.59 28.55 -18.30
N GLU A 496 -47.81 29.01 -18.03
CA GLU A 496 -48.90 28.14 -17.60
C GLU A 496 -49.03 27.02 -18.66
N GLY A 497 -48.62 25.79 -18.31
CA GLY A 497 -48.93 24.60 -19.12
C GLY A 497 -47.82 23.61 -19.46
N VAL A 498 -46.57 23.73 -19.00
CA VAL A 498 -45.58 22.66 -19.25
C VAL A 498 -45.67 21.61 -18.14
N VAL A 499 -46.51 20.60 -18.38
CA VAL A 499 -46.47 19.34 -17.63
C VAL A 499 -45.17 18.61 -17.98
N VAL A 500 -44.22 18.57 -17.05
CA VAL A 500 -43.05 17.70 -17.16
C VAL A 500 -43.53 16.27 -16.92
N SER A 501 -43.76 15.52 -17.99
CA SER A 501 -43.97 14.09 -17.89
C SER A 501 -42.64 13.43 -17.54
N HIS A 502 -42.43 13.07 -16.28
CA HIS A 502 -41.41 12.09 -15.93
C HIS A 502 -41.74 10.81 -16.71
N ASN A 503 -40.79 10.22 -17.43
CA ASN A 503 -41.06 9.02 -18.23
C ASN A 503 -41.22 7.77 -17.34
N GLY A 504 -42.13 7.80 -16.36
CA GLY A 504 -42.60 6.65 -15.61
C GLY A 504 -41.52 5.70 -15.04
N THR A 505 -41.97 4.48 -14.75
CA THR A 505 -41.16 3.35 -14.33
C THR A 505 -41.14 2.31 -15.46
N ALA A 506 -40.02 1.60 -15.65
CA ALA A 506 -39.93 0.51 -16.61
C ALA A 506 -39.40 -0.78 -15.97
N GLN A 507 -39.91 -1.92 -16.43
CA GLN A 507 -39.48 -3.23 -15.96
C GLN A 507 -38.35 -3.78 -16.85
N GLY A 508 -37.21 -4.04 -16.21
CA GLY A 508 -36.05 -4.73 -16.78
C GLY A 508 -35.17 -3.85 -17.65
N SER A 509 -35.41 -2.53 -17.69
CA SER A 509 -34.62 -1.53 -18.41
C SER A 509 -34.89 -0.15 -17.81
N THR A 510 -34.07 0.83 -18.15
CA THR A 510 -34.45 2.25 -17.95
C THR A 510 -35.65 2.60 -18.83
N PRO A 511 -36.49 3.58 -18.44
CA PRO A 511 -37.63 3.97 -19.26
C PRO A 511 -37.28 4.41 -20.68
N ALA A 512 -36.16 5.12 -20.85
CA ALA A 512 -35.62 5.49 -22.16
C ALA A 512 -35.36 4.30 -23.10
N ASN A 513 -35.07 3.12 -22.53
CA ASN A 513 -34.73 1.90 -23.28
C ASN A 513 -35.87 0.87 -23.34
N ALA A 514 -37.03 1.16 -22.74
CA ALA A 514 -38.13 0.20 -22.59
C ALA A 514 -38.71 -0.31 -23.93
N THR A 515 -38.61 0.50 -24.99
CA THR A 515 -39.08 0.18 -26.34
C THR A 515 -37.97 -0.32 -27.27
N HIS A 516 -36.72 -0.43 -26.80
CA HIS A 516 -35.61 -0.87 -27.63
C HIS A 516 -35.80 -2.34 -28.06
N PRO A 517 -35.68 -2.68 -29.36
CA PRO A 517 -36.02 -4.03 -29.85
C PRO A 517 -35.18 -5.14 -29.20
N ASN A 518 -33.89 -4.88 -28.92
CA ASN A 518 -33.04 -5.86 -28.23
C ASN A 518 -33.42 -6.02 -26.75
N VAL A 519 -33.91 -4.97 -26.09
CA VAL A 519 -34.39 -5.03 -24.70
C VAL A 519 -35.65 -5.87 -24.62
N ILE A 520 -36.60 -5.65 -25.53
CA ILE A 520 -37.84 -6.43 -25.62
C ILE A 520 -37.52 -7.91 -25.85
N ALA A 521 -36.61 -8.21 -26.79
CA ALA A 521 -36.20 -9.58 -27.09
C ALA A 521 -35.48 -10.25 -25.91
N ALA A 522 -34.56 -9.55 -25.23
CA ALA A 522 -33.83 -10.07 -24.08
C ALA A 522 -34.78 -10.31 -22.89
N ARG A 523 -35.73 -9.39 -22.65
CA ARG A 523 -36.76 -9.54 -21.61
C ARG A 523 -37.63 -10.78 -21.84
N ALA A 524 -38.00 -11.06 -23.10
CA ALA A 524 -38.73 -12.27 -23.45
C ALA A 524 -37.89 -13.55 -23.23
N ALA A 525 -36.58 -13.51 -23.46
CA ALA A 525 -35.70 -14.64 -23.17
C ALA A 525 -35.54 -14.91 -21.66
N LEU A 526 -35.57 -13.84 -20.86
CA LEU A 526 -35.45 -13.87 -19.39
C LEU A 526 -36.80 -13.99 -18.67
N GLU A 527 -37.88 -14.28 -19.40
CA GLU A 527 -39.21 -14.49 -18.85
C GLU A 527 -39.16 -15.57 -17.73
N SER A 528 -39.79 -15.27 -16.59
CA SER A 528 -39.78 -15.97 -15.28
C SER A 528 -38.67 -15.63 -14.28
N LEU A 529 -37.65 -14.85 -14.66
CA LEU A 529 -36.73 -14.30 -13.66
C LEU A 529 -37.30 -13.00 -13.06
N ALA A 530 -36.92 -12.70 -11.82
CA ALA A 530 -37.28 -11.45 -11.18
C ALA A 530 -36.77 -10.27 -12.01
N VAL A 531 -37.64 -9.30 -12.29
CA VAL A 531 -37.36 -8.15 -13.13
C VAL A 531 -37.24 -6.90 -12.26
N ALA A 532 -36.14 -6.15 -12.42
CA ALA A 532 -35.96 -4.90 -11.69
C ALA A 532 -36.90 -3.82 -12.25
N THR A 533 -37.55 -3.04 -11.39
CA THR A 533 -38.33 -1.86 -11.80
C THR A 533 -37.46 -0.62 -11.64
N MET A 534 -37.22 0.10 -12.74
CA MET A 534 -36.30 1.24 -12.79
C MET A 534 -37.05 2.54 -13.04
N THR A 535 -36.52 3.62 -12.49
CA THR A 535 -36.87 5.00 -12.83
C THR A 535 -35.82 5.60 -13.77
N ASP A 536 -36.08 6.78 -14.35
CA ASP A 536 -35.08 7.54 -15.11
C ASP A 536 -33.91 8.07 -14.25
N HIS A 537 -34.05 8.02 -12.91
CA HIS A 537 -33.09 8.60 -11.97
C HIS A 537 -32.31 7.56 -11.16
N HIS A 538 -32.51 6.27 -11.44
CA HIS A 538 -31.87 5.20 -10.68
C HIS A 538 -30.35 5.18 -10.90
N ASP A 539 -29.60 5.48 -9.84
CA ASP A 539 -28.15 5.32 -9.81
C ASP A 539 -27.79 3.91 -9.31
N VAL A 540 -27.35 3.06 -10.22
CA VAL A 540 -26.97 1.67 -9.92
C VAL A 540 -25.69 1.54 -9.08
N THR A 541 -24.94 2.62 -8.90
CA THR A 541 -23.73 2.67 -8.05
C THR A 541 -24.03 3.18 -6.65
N GLU A 542 -24.91 4.18 -6.54
CA GLU A 542 -25.33 4.79 -5.28
C GLU A 542 -26.87 4.85 -5.22
N PRO A 543 -27.56 3.70 -5.05
CA PRO A 543 -29.01 3.70 -4.99
C PRO A 543 -29.50 4.46 -3.77
N THR A 544 -30.58 5.20 -3.95
CA THR A 544 -31.28 5.90 -2.88
C THR A 544 -31.92 4.90 -1.90
N GLU A 545 -32.32 5.38 -0.72
CA GLU A 545 -32.99 4.55 0.29
C GLU A 545 -34.28 3.90 -0.28
N ASP A 546 -35.03 4.67 -1.07
CA ASP A 546 -36.22 4.20 -1.77
C ASP A 546 -35.90 3.15 -2.86
N GLU A 547 -34.66 3.00 -3.30
CA GLU A 547 -34.25 2.04 -4.34
C GLU A 547 -33.67 0.74 -3.77
N GLN A 548 -33.50 0.64 -2.44
CA GLN A 548 -32.96 -0.55 -1.79
C GLN A 548 -33.87 -1.78 -1.88
N HIS A 549 -35.12 -1.62 -2.31
CA HIS A 549 -36.03 -2.75 -2.55
C HIS A 549 -35.93 -3.27 -4.00
N VAL A 550 -35.19 -2.59 -4.89
CA VAL A 550 -35.08 -2.99 -6.29
C VAL A 550 -34.20 -4.23 -6.41
N ARG A 551 -34.79 -5.30 -6.94
CA ARG A 551 -34.14 -6.60 -7.16
C ARG A 551 -34.54 -7.20 -8.50
N GLY A 552 -33.59 -7.84 -9.19
CA GLY A 552 -33.83 -8.56 -10.44
C GLY A 552 -32.91 -8.14 -11.56
N TYR A 553 -33.17 -8.60 -12.78
CA TYR A 553 -32.32 -8.25 -13.92
C TYR A 553 -32.62 -6.84 -14.48
N LEU A 554 -31.57 -6.21 -14.99
CA LEU A 554 -31.60 -4.94 -15.73
C LEU A 554 -30.91 -5.13 -17.09
N ILE A 555 -31.55 -4.72 -18.17
CA ILE A 555 -31.04 -4.83 -19.55
C ILE A 555 -30.70 -3.42 -20.06
N ASP A 556 -29.45 -3.24 -20.48
CA ASP A 556 -28.95 -2.04 -21.14
C ASP A 556 -28.56 -2.38 -22.58
N PRO A 557 -29.24 -1.82 -23.60
CA PRO A 557 -28.87 -2.07 -24.99
C PRO A 557 -27.48 -1.52 -25.29
N ARG A 558 -26.69 -2.27 -26.07
CA ARG A 558 -25.40 -1.85 -26.60
C ARG A 558 -25.51 -1.70 -28.12
N GLU A 559 -24.43 -1.23 -28.75
CA GLU A 559 -24.40 -1.07 -30.21
C GLU A 559 -24.70 -2.38 -30.94
N GLY A 560 -25.48 -2.29 -32.02
CA GLY A 560 -25.86 -3.43 -32.85
C GLY A 560 -26.94 -4.32 -32.23
N ASP A 561 -26.68 -5.63 -32.19
CA ASP A 561 -27.55 -6.68 -31.65
C ASP A 561 -27.19 -7.08 -30.21
N ARG A 562 -26.26 -6.35 -29.59
CA ARG A 562 -25.67 -6.65 -28.29
C ARG A 562 -26.47 -6.03 -27.15
N VAL A 563 -26.58 -6.73 -26.02
CA VAL A 563 -27.12 -6.22 -24.76
C VAL A 563 -26.17 -6.52 -23.62
N ALA A 564 -26.18 -5.67 -22.59
CA ALA A 564 -25.59 -5.95 -21.29
C ALA A 564 -26.71 -6.24 -20.29
N VAL A 565 -26.68 -7.41 -19.64
CA VAL A 565 -27.66 -7.81 -18.64
C VAL A 565 -27.00 -7.86 -17.27
N TYR A 566 -27.49 -7.04 -16.35
CA TYR A 566 -27.03 -6.93 -14.98
C TYR A 566 -28.00 -7.66 -14.04
N TRP A 567 -27.51 -8.09 -12.88
CA TRP A 567 -28.36 -8.48 -11.75
C TRP A 567 -28.26 -7.41 -10.66
N LEU A 568 -29.40 -6.88 -10.23
CA LEU A 568 -29.51 -5.91 -9.15
C LEU A 568 -29.95 -6.58 -7.86
N GLU A 569 -29.29 -6.21 -6.77
CA GLU A 569 -29.71 -6.50 -5.41
C GLU A 569 -29.58 -5.22 -4.58
N ALA A 570 -30.63 -4.87 -3.85
CA ALA A 570 -30.74 -3.59 -3.16
C ALA A 570 -30.41 -2.37 -4.05
N GLY A 571 -30.87 -2.41 -5.30
CA GLY A 571 -30.63 -1.36 -6.30
C GLY A 571 -29.20 -1.31 -6.85
N ARG A 572 -28.27 -2.14 -6.37
CA ARG A 572 -26.85 -2.17 -6.78
C ARG A 572 -26.55 -3.29 -7.76
N ILE A 573 -25.65 -3.02 -8.70
CA ILE A 573 -25.10 -4.06 -9.58
C ILE A 573 -24.23 -5.01 -8.77
N ILE A 574 -24.51 -6.31 -8.90
CA ILE A 574 -23.71 -7.37 -8.32
C ILE A 574 -22.61 -7.83 -9.28
N ARG A 575 -21.46 -8.17 -8.71
CA ARG A 575 -20.35 -8.79 -9.44
C ARG A 575 -20.42 -10.31 -9.39
N ARG A 576 -19.89 -10.97 -10.42
CA ARG A 576 -19.84 -12.44 -10.50
C ARG A 576 -19.00 -13.08 -9.41
N ASP A 577 -17.98 -12.39 -8.89
CA ASP A 577 -17.14 -12.85 -7.79
C ASP A 577 -17.77 -12.65 -6.39
N ASP A 578 -18.99 -12.10 -6.31
CA ASP A 578 -19.74 -12.03 -5.07
C ASP A 578 -20.22 -13.43 -4.64
N PRO A 579 -19.81 -13.95 -3.47
CA PRO A 579 -20.11 -15.32 -3.05
C PRO A 579 -21.60 -15.67 -3.02
N TRP A 580 -22.47 -14.70 -2.73
CA TRP A 580 -23.89 -14.96 -2.48
C TRP A 580 -24.75 -14.84 -3.73
N HIS A 581 -24.28 -14.08 -4.71
CA HIS A 581 -25.11 -13.62 -5.82
C HIS A 581 -24.45 -13.74 -7.19
N GLY A 582 -23.16 -14.10 -7.25
CA GLY A 582 -22.47 -14.47 -8.48
C GLY A 582 -23.21 -15.51 -9.34
N PRO A 583 -23.82 -16.57 -8.74
CA PRO A 583 -24.63 -17.55 -9.48
C PRO A 583 -25.81 -16.96 -10.26
N SER A 584 -26.32 -15.77 -9.88
CA SER A 584 -27.40 -15.09 -10.61
C SER A 584 -26.97 -14.70 -12.02
N LEU A 585 -25.73 -14.24 -12.21
CA LEU A 585 -25.18 -13.91 -13.54
C LEU A 585 -24.98 -15.17 -14.39
N ASP A 586 -24.54 -16.27 -13.79
CA ASP A 586 -24.45 -17.56 -14.49
C ASP A 586 -25.85 -18.07 -14.90
N GLY A 587 -26.87 -17.88 -14.06
CA GLY A 587 -28.26 -18.19 -14.37
C GLY A 587 -28.83 -17.34 -15.52
N LEU A 588 -28.49 -16.05 -15.59
CA LEU A 588 -28.84 -15.18 -16.72
C LEU A 588 -28.19 -15.67 -18.02
N ALA A 589 -26.89 -15.98 -17.97
CA ALA A 589 -26.14 -16.48 -19.12
C ALA A 589 -26.69 -17.81 -19.65
N ASP A 590 -26.95 -18.78 -18.79
CA ASP A 590 -27.55 -20.07 -19.16
C ASP A 590 -28.92 -19.88 -19.81
N ARG A 591 -29.76 -19.00 -19.24
CA ARG A 591 -31.10 -18.76 -19.77
C ARG A 591 -31.11 -18.08 -21.13
N LEU A 592 -30.25 -17.09 -21.34
CA LEU A 592 -30.05 -16.45 -22.64
C LEU A 592 -29.57 -17.47 -23.68
N THR A 593 -28.58 -18.30 -23.31
CA THR A 593 -28.02 -19.35 -24.18
C THR A 593 -29.09 -20.35 -24.61
N ARG A 594 -29.92 -20.84 -23.67
CA ARG A 594 -31.03 -21.76 -23.97
C ARG A 594 -32.09 -21.18 -24.90
N ARG A 595 -32.19 -19.85 -24.98
CA ARG A 595 -33.10 -19.12 -25.88
C ARG A 595 -32.42 -18.69 -27.19
N GLY A 596 -31.24 -19.24 -27.49
CA GLY A 596 -30.52 -19.03 -28.74
C GLY A 596 -29.70 -17.74 -28.80
N TRP A 597 -29.50 -17.05 -27.68
CA TRP A 597 -28.58 -15.90 -27.63
C TRP A 597 -27.14 -16.37 -27.58
N THR A 598 -26.24 -15.64 -28.24
CA THR A 598 -24.80 -15.88 -28.15
C THR A 598 -24.26 -15.08 -26.97
N VAL A 599 -23.91 -15.76 -25.88
CA VAL A 599 -23.37 -15.14 -24.67
C VAL A 599 -21.84 -15.06 -24.74
N GLU A 600 -21.27 -13.89 -24.45
CA GLU A 600 -19.83 -13.70 -24.38
C GLU A 600 -19.23 -14.36 -23.12
N PRO A 601 -17.98 -14.85 -23.18
CA PRO A 601 -17.30 -15.38 -22.00
C PRO A 601 -17.20 -14.34 -20.88
N MET A 602 -17.77 -14.66 -19.72
CA MET A 602 -17.67 -13.82 -18.53
C MET A 602 -16.33 -14.01 -17.80
N LEU A 603 -15.72 -12.90 -17.37
CA LEU A 603 -14.59 -12.90 -16.43
C LEU A 603 -15.09 -13.12 -15.01
N LYS A 604 -14.20 -13.45 -14.07
CA LYS A 604 -14.56 -13.57 -12.63
C LYS A 604 -15.07 -12.25 -12.05
N SER A 605 -14.55 -11.12 -12.52
CA SER A 605 -14.93 -9.77 -12.07
C SER A 605 -16.04 -9.15 -12.93
N SER A 606 -16.73 -9.91 -13.79
CA SER A 606 -17.80 -9.39 -14.63
C SER A 606 -18.97 -8.87 -13.77
N GLN A 607 -19.47 -7.69 -14.12
CA GLN A 607 -20.67 -7.07 -13.53
C GLN A 607 -21.95 -7.35 -14.32
N CYS A 608 -21.81 -7.88 -15.53
CA CYS A 608 -22.92 -8.18 -16.42
C CYS A 608 -22.61 -9.37 -17.34
N VAL A 609 -23.67 -9.89 -17.93
CA VAL A 609 -23.64 -10.81 -19.07
C VAL A 609 -23.76 -9.99 -20.34
N PHE A 610 -22.78 -10.08 -21.24
CA PHE A 610 -22.95 -9.58 -22.60
C PHE A 610 -23.52 -10.69 -23.48
N ALA A 611 -24.56 -10.35 -24.26
CA ALA A 611 -25.20 -11.30 -25.17
C ALA A 611 -25.61 -10.65 -26.47
N HIS A 612 -25.54 -11.40 -27.57
CA HIS A 612 -25.98 -11.00 -28.89
C HIS A 612 -27.32 -11.66 -29.23
N ARG A 613 -28.25 -10.86 -29.73
CA ARG A 613 -29.55 -11.33 -30.18
C ARG A 613 -29.37 -12.29 -31.37
N PRO A 614 -30.06 -13.44 -31.40
CA PRO A 614 -30.02 -14.30 -32.58
C PRO A 614 -30.54 -13.54 -33.82
N PRO A 615 -30.01 -13.82 -35.02
CA PRO A 615 -30.53 -13.26 -36.25
C PRO A 615 -32.02 -13.58 -36.37
N ALA A 616 -32.83 -12.62 -36.84
CA ALA A 616 -34.25 -12.85 -37.06
C ALA A 616 -34.41 -13.91 -38.15
N ASN A 617 -34.93 -15.09 -37.77
CA ASN A 617 -35.32 -16.14 -38.71
C ASN A 617 -36.59 -15.77 -39.47
#